data_AF-A0A0D7K641-F1
#
_entry.id   AF-A0A0D7K641-F1
#
_cell.length_a   1.000
_cell.length_b   1.000
_cell.length_c   1.000
_cell.angle_alpha   90.00
_cell.angle_beta   90.00
_cell.angle_gamma   90.00
#
_symmetry.space_group_name_H-M   'P 1'
#
loop_
_entity.id
_entity.type
_entity.pdbx_description
1 polymer ?
#
loop_
_entity_poly.entity_id
_entity_poly.type
_entity_poly.pdbx_seq_one_letter_code
_entity_poly.pdbx_strand_id
1 'polypeptide(L)'
;MNSDDIKSKIEKIEAEKKQLAKRQQQLQSIMSKKKKDEDTRRKIILGAILIEDMKKKENLRKYVVGLLGTLRERDKELFSELLTESEKITSGQ
;
A
#
# COMPACT_ATOMS: atom_id res chain seq x y z
N MET A 1 -30.32 46.53 5.84
CA MET A 1 -30.29 45.28 5.05
C MET A 1 -31.67 44.68 5.14
N ASN A 2 -32.32 44.42 4.02
CA ASN A 2 -33.67 43.88 4.03
C ASN A 2 -33.63 42.35 4.21
N SER A 3 -34.74 41.77 4.69
CA SER A 3 -34.87 40.33 4.95
C SER A 3 -34.47 39.47 3.74
N ASP A 4 -34.74 39.95 2.52
CA ASP A 4 -34.42 39.21 1.29
C ASP A 4 -32.92 39.21 0.96
N ASP A 5 -32.20 40.28 1.30
CA ASP A 5 -30.73 40.32 1.18
C ASP A 5 -30.08 39.32 2.13
N ILE A 6 -30.65 39.15 3.32
CA ILE A 6 -30.16 38.20 4.33
C ILE A 6 -30.41 36.77 3.86
N LYS A 7 -31.60 36.46 3.33
CA LYS A 7 -31.91 35.14 2.76
C LYS A 7 -30.99 34.79 1.59
N SER A 8 -30.77 35.71 0.66
CA SER A 8 -29.87 35.48 -0.49
C SER A 8 -28.42 35.24 -0.04
N LYS A 9 -27.94 35.94 1.00
CA LYS A 9 -26.61 35.69 1.57
C LYS A 9 -26.51 34.31 2.23
N ILE A 10 -27.55 33.89 2.97
CA ILE A 10 -27.59 32.57 3.59
C ILE A 10 -27.54 31.47 2.53
N GLU A 11 -28.33 31.57 1.46
CA GLU A 11 -28.34 30.60 0.36
C GLU A 11 -26.98 30.49 -0.33
N LYS A 12 -26.30 31.62 -0.57
CA LYS A 12 -24.94 31.63 -1.11
C LYS A 12 -23.95 30.93 -0.19
N ILE A 13 -23.99 31.25 1.11
CA ILE A 13 -23.11 30.63 2.11
C ILE A 13 -23.37 29.12 2.20
N GLU A 14 -24.63 28.67 2.13
CA GLU A 14 -24.95 27.25 2.13
C GLU A 14 -24.44 26.54 0.87
N ALA A 15 -24.56 27.17 -0.30
CA ALA A 15 -24.02 26.64 -1.54
C ALA A 15 -22.49 26.53 -1.49
N GLU A 16 -21.81 27.56 -1.00
CA GLU A 16 -20.35 27.57 -0.81
C GLU A 16 -19.92 26.50 0.19
N LYS A 17 -20.62 26.35 1.32
CA LYS A 17 -20.33 25.31 2.32
C LYS A 17 -20.45 23.90 1.72
N LYS A 18 -21.48 23.65 0.92
CA LYS A 18 -21.65 22.37 0.21
C LYS A 18 -20.53 22.11 -0.80
N GLN A 19 -20.08 23.13 -1.53
CA GLN A 19 -18.96 23.01 -2.46
C GLN A 19 -17.64 22.74 -1.73
N LEU A 20 -17.37 23.46 -0.63
CA LEU A 20 -16.17 23.26 0.18
C LEU A 20 -16.13 21.87 0.80
N ALA A 21 -17.25 21.36 1.32
CA ALA A 21 -17.34 20.00 1.85
C ALA A 21 -17.01 18.94 0.79
N LYS A 22 -17.55 19.07 -0.44
CA LYS A 22 -17.21 18.18 -1.56
C LYS A 22 -15.72 18.23 -1.90
N ARG A 23 -15.14 19.43 -1.95
CA ARG A 23 -13.71 19.61 -2.24
C ARG A 23 -12.82 19.02 -1.15
N GLN A 24 -13.19 19.18 0.12
CA GLN A 24 -12.48 18.57 1.24
C GLN A 24 -12.47 17.05 1.14
N GLN A 25 -13.62 16.44 0.84
CA GLN A 25 -13.72 14.99 0.66
C GLN A 25 -12.86 14.49 -0.51
N GLN A 26 -12.85 15.22 -1.64
CA GLN A 26 -11.99 14.91 -2.79
C GLN A 26 -10.50 15.01 -2.44
N LEU A 27 -10.09 16.04 -1.71
CA LEU A 27 -8.69 16.18 -1.29
C LEU A 27 -8.27 15.05 -0.35
N GLN A 28 -9.12 14.67 0.60
CA GLN A 28 -8.85 13.55 1.50
C GLN A 28 -8.71 12.23 0.75
N SER A 29 -9.53 11.97 -0.27
CA SER A 29 -9.43 10.74 -1.07
C SER A 29 -8.13 10.72 -1.90
N ILE A 30 -7.74 11.86 -2.50
CA ILE A 30 -6.47 12.00 -3.22
C ILE A 30 -5.28 11.75 -2.29
N MET A 31 -5.27 12.37 -1.10
CA MET A 31 -4.19 12.17 -0.12
C MET A 31 -4.12 10.71 0.35
N SER A 32 -5.26 10.09 0.61
CA SER A 32 -5.33 8.69 1.02
C SER A 32 -4.83 7.74 -0.07
N LYS A 33 -5.18 8.01 -1.33
CA LYS A 33 -4.68 7.26 -2.48
C LYS A 33 -3.17 7.42 -2.61
N LYS A 34 -2.66 8.66 -2.59
CA LYS A 34 -1.21 8.95 -2.66
C LYS A 34 -0.43 8.20 -1.58
N LYS A 35 -0.93 8.19 -0.33
CA LYS A 35 -0.30 7.46 0.78
C LYS A 35 -0.27 5.95 0.54
N LYS A 36 -1.33 5.37 -0.01
CA LYS A 36 -1.37 3.94 -0.38
C LYS A 36 -0.39 3.62 -1.52
N ASP A 37 -0.31 4.49 -2.51
CA ASP A 37 0.58 4.33 -3.67
C ASP A 37 2.05 4.39 -3.22
N GLU A 38 2.40 5.34 -2.35
CA GLU A 38 3.74 5.46 -1.75
C GLU A 38 4.09 4.24 -0.88
N ASP A 39 3.16 3.75 -0.07
CA ASP A 39 3.37 2.54 0.73
C ASP A 39 3.57 1.30 -0.14
N THR A 40 2.79 1.17 -1.21
CA THR A 40 2.92 0.09 -2.19
C THR A 40 4.29 0.15 -2.87
N ARG A 41 4.71 1.34 -3.31
CA ARG A 41 6.03 1.55 -3.91
C ARG A 41 7.16 1.20 -2.94
N ARG A 42 7.04 1.56 -1.66
CA ARG A 42 8.02 1.22 -0.63
C ARG A 42 8.17 -0.30 -0.47
N LYS A 43 7.05 -1.03 -0.40
CA LYS A 43 7.04 -2.50 -0.29
C LYS A 43 7.69 -3.16 -1.50
N ILE A 44 7.41 -2.67 -2.71
CA ILE A 44 8.01 -3.18 -3.95
C ILE A 44 9.53 -2.98 -3.94
N ILE A 45 10.01 -1.77 -3.66
CA ILE A 45 11.45 -1.45 -3.68
C ILE A 45 12.18 -2.27 -2.61
N LEU A 46 11.65 -2.31 -1.38
CA LEU A 46 12.24 -3.08 -0.30
C LEU A 46 12.29 -4.58 -0.62
N GLY A 47 11.20 -5.12 -1.16
CA GLY A 47 11.12 -6.52 -1.59
C GLY A 47 12.15 -6.85 -2.66
N ALA A 48 12.30 -6.01 -3.69
CA ALA A 48 13.30 -6.20 -4.73
C ALA A 48 14.74 -6.22 -4.18
N ILE A 49 15.07 -5.28 -3.27
CA ILE A 49 16.38 -5.24 -2.63
C ILE A 49 16.63 -6.50 -1.80
N LEU A 50 15.64 -6.96 -1.03
CA LEU A 50 15.75 -8.17 -0.21
C LEU A 50 15.94 -9.42 -1.08
N ILE A 51 15.21 -9.54 -2.19
CA ILE A 51 15.35 -10.66 -3.12
C ILE A 51 16.78 -10.75 -3.67
N GLU A 52 17.38 -9.62 -4.05
CA GLU A 52 18.78 -9.60 -4.51
C GLU A 52 19.78 -9.89 -3.38
N ASP A 53 19.53 -9.41 -2.16
CA ASP A 53 20.42 -9.65 -1.02
C ASP A 53 20.36 -11.12 -0.55
N MET A 54 19.20 -11.77 -0.67
CA MET A 54 19.02 -13.20 -0.39
C MET A 54 19.87 -14.10 -1.29
N LYS A 55 20.16 -13.70 -2.53
CA LYS A 55 21.06 -14.45 -3.43
C LYS A 55 22.50 -14.50 -2.91
N LYS A 56 22.89 -13.53 -2.07
CA LYS A 56 24.25 -13.39 -1.52
C LYS A 56 24.36 -13.88 -0.08
N LYS A 57 23.25 -13.92 0.66
CA LYS A 57 23.20 -14.19 2.09
C LYS A 57 22.21 -15.31 2.40
N GLU A 58 22.74 -16.53 2.47
CA GLU A 58 21.95 -17.75 2.73
C GLU A 58 21.18 -17.68 4.07
N ASN A 59 21.76 -17.07 5.12
CA ASN A 59 21.06 -16.91 6.41
C ASN A 59 19.82 -16.00 6.30
N LEU A 60 19.92 -14.92 5.53
CA LEU A 60 18.78 -14.03 5.27
C LEU A 60 17.70 -14.77 4.48
N ARG A 61 18.12 -15.54 3.48
CA ARG A 61 17.22 -16.35 2.66
C ARG A 61 16.45 -17.38 3.48
N LYS A 62 17.12 -18.16 4.33
CA LYS A 62 16.49 -19.12 5.24
C LYS A 62 15.48 -18.46 6.17
N TYR A 63 15.84 -17.28 6.72
CA TYR A 63 14.94 -16.52 7.57
C TYR A 63 13.66 -16.08 6.82
N VAL A 64 13.82 -15.49 5.63
CA VAL A 64 12.67 -15.02 4.83
C VAL A 64 11.81 -16.19 4.35
N VAL A 65 12.39 -17.29 3.88
CA VAL A 65 11.64 -18.50 3.50
C VAL A 65 10.86 -19.06 4.70
N GLY A 66 11.46 -19.07 5.88
CA GLY A 66 10.77 -19.45 7.13
C GLY A 66 9.55 -18.57 7.41
N LEU A 67 9.65 -17.26 7.19
CA LEU A 67 8.50 -16.35 7.31
C LEU A 67 7.43 -16.64 6.24
N LEU A 68 7.83 -16.86 4.99
CA LEU A 68 6.89 -17.17 3.90
C LEU A 68 6.15 -18.49 4.14
N GLY A 69 6.79 -19.47 4.81
CA GLY A 69 6.17 -20.72 5.22
C GLY A 69 4.96 -20.57 6.16
N THR A 70 4.83 -19.42 6.85
CA THR A 70 3.70 -19.11 7.73
C THR A 70 2.47 -18.53 7.02
N LEU A 71 2.60 -18.22 5.73
CA LEU A 71 1.50 -17.66 4.92
C LEU A 71 0.40 -18.71 4.68
N ARG A 72 -0.75 -18.25 4.20
CA ARG A 72 -1.80 -19.14 3.71
C ARG A 72 -1.38 -19.76 2.38
N GLU A 73 -1.87 -20.95 2.07
CA GLU A 73 -1.50 -21.68 0.84
C GLU A 73 -1.65 -20.83 -0.44
N ARG A 74 -2.77 -20.11 -0.57
CA ARG A 74 -3.00 -19.19 -1.70
C ARG A 74 -1.87 -18.16 -1.88
N ASP A 75 -1.34 -17.65 -0.79
CA ASP A 75 -0.31 -16.61 -0.83
C ASP A 75 1.08 -17.22 -1.01
N LYS A 76 1.30 -18.46 -0.53
CA LYS A 76 2.55 -19.22 -0.76
C LYS A 76 2.78 -19.50 -2.24
N GLU A 77 1.73 -19.76 -3.01
CA GLU A 77 1.82 -20.02 -4.46
C GLU A 77 2.55 -18.88 -5.21
N LEU A 78 2.37 -17.63 -4.75
CA LEU A 78 3.02 -16.45 -5.31
C LEU A 78 4.55 -16.43 -5.10
N PHE A 79 5.07 -17.23 -4.17
CA PHE A 79 6.49 -17.31 -3.82
C PHE A 79 7.09 -18.70 -4.11
N SER A 80 6.41 -19.53 -4.90
CA SER A 80 6.82 -20.90 -5.22
C SER A 80 8.28 -21.01 -5.70
N GLU A 81 8.76 -20.08 -6.52
CA GLU A 81 10.16 -20.03 -6.98
C GLU A 81 11.15 -19.87 -5.83
N LEU A 82 10.85 -18.98 -4.87
CA LEU A 82 11.69 -18.75 -3.69
C LEU A 82 11.66 -19.92 -2.70
N LEU A 83 10.51 -20.59 -2.58
CA LEU A 83 10.32 -21.74 -1.70
C LEU A 83 11.01 -23.00 -2.25
N THR A 84 10.95 -23.24 -3.56
CA THR A 84 11.51 -24.43 -4.22
C THR A 84 13.03 -24.40 -4.38
N GLU A 85 13.64 -23.22 -4.56
CA GLU A 85 15.10 -23.13 -4.61
C GLU A 85 15.76 -23.55 -3.27
N SER A 86 15.01 -23.69 -2.17
CA SER A 86 15.57 -24.15 -0.89
C SER A 86 15.95 -25.63 -0.91
N GLU A 87 15.29 -26.44 -1.76
CA GLU A 87 15.48 -27.89 -1.85
C GLU A 87 16.72 -28.30 -2.68
N LYS A 88 17.19 -27.41 -3.56
CA LYS A 88 18.39 -27.67 -4.39
C LYS A 88 19.72 -27.49 -3.66
N ILE A 89 19.74 -26.77 -2.55
CA ILE A 89 20.99 -26.52 -1.79
C ILE A 89 21.27 -27.66 -0.79
N THR A 90 20.25 -28.40 -0.37
CA THR A 90 20.39 -29.55 0.55
C THR A 90 20.69 -30.89 -0.13
N SER A 91 20.63 -30.97 -1.46
CA SER A 91 20.85 -32.20 -2.24
C SER A 91 22.23 -32.27 -2.91
N GLY A 92 23.14 -31.36 -2.55
CA GLY A 92 24.51 -31.26 -3.09
C GLY A 92 25.61 -31.39 -2.03
N GLN A 93 25.47 -32.29 -1.06
CA GLN A 93 26.54 -32.74 -0.16
C GLN A 93 26.57 -34.26 -0.07
#